data_AF-A0A0F4NEK4-F1
#
_entry.id   AF-A0A0F4NEK4-F1
#
_cell.length_a   1.000
_cell.length_b   1.000
_cell.length_c   1.000
_cell.angle_alpha   90.00
_cell.angle_beta   90.00
_cell.angle_gamma   90.00
#
_symmetry.space_group_name_H-M   'P 1'
#
loop_
_entity.id
_entity.type
_entity.pdbx_description
1 polymer ?
#
loop_
_entity_poly.entity_id
_entity_poly.type
_entity_poly.pdbx_seq_one_letter_code
_entity_poly.pdbx_strand_id
1 'polypeptide(L)' 'MNRKKKINSILKAKQKKQNAKLHKSNKPRYISKAERAKMDAEEQSQQASETTEECAVEPTESSAQE' A
#
# COMPACT_ATOMS: atom_id res chain seq x y z
N MET A 1 23.49 30.36 23.15
CA MET A 1 22.44 29.31 23.12
C MET A 1 22.82 28.25 24.14
N ASN A 2 22.01 28.01 25.18
CA ASN A 2 22.30 27.01 26.21
C ASN A 2 22.63 25.64 25.56
N ARG A 3 23.60 24.90 26.11
CA ARG A 3 24.06 23.59 25.58
C ARG A 3 22.90 22.67 25.21
N LYS A 4 21.85 22.62 26.04
CA LYS A 4 20.60 21.88 25.81
C LYS A 4 19.93 22.25 24.48
N LYS A 5 19.80 23.55 24.19
CA LYS A 5 19.19 24.06 22.95
C LYS A 5 20.01 23.68 21.71
N LYS A 6 21.36 23.72 21.80
CA LYS A 6 22.26 23.33 20.70
C LYS A 6 22.19 21.82 20.40
N ILE A 7 22.15 20.98 21.42
CA ILE A 7 22.00 19.52 21.24
C ILE A 7 20.68 19.21 20.53
N ASN A 8 19.58 19.82 20.99
CA ASN A 8 18.26 19.61 20.40
C ASN A 8 18.18 20.06 18.94
N SER A 9 18.82 21.18 18.57
CA SER A 9 18.86 21.62 17.17
C SER A 9 19.63 20.63 16.29
N ILE A 10 20.74 20.07 16.78
CA ILE A 10 21.55 19.09 16.04
C ILE A 10 20.77 17.80 15.84
N LEU A 11 20.11 17.28 16.89
CA LEU A 11 19.31 16.06 16.80
C LEU A 11 18.16 16.21 15.79
N LYS A 12 17.42 17.33 15.86
CA LYS A 12 16.35 17.63 14.89
C LYS A 12 16.88 17.74 13.46
N ALA A 13 18.04 18.35 13.26
CA ALA A 13 18.67 18.46 11.94
C ALA A 13 19.06 17.08 11.39
N LYS A 14 19.61 16.19 12.22
CA LYS A 14 19.96 14.81 11.83
C LYS A 14 18.71 13.99 11.47
N GLN A 15 17.65 14.08 12.30
CA GLN A 15 16.39 13.39 12.03
C GLN A 15 15.76 13.86 10.72
N LYS A 16 15.73 15.18 10.47
CA LYS A 16 15.25 15.73 9.19
C LYS A 16 16.07 15.23 7.99
N LYS A 17 17.40 15.14 8.11
CA LYS A 17 18.26 14.60 7.04
C LYS A 17 18.02 13.11 6.76
N GLN A 18 17.70 12.32 7.78
CA GLN A 18 17.34 10.91 7.59
C GLN A 18 15.95 10.78 6.93
N ASN A 19 14.96 11.51 7.43
CA ASN A 19 13.59 11.47 6.89
C ASN A 19 13.53 11.99 5.45
N ALA A 20 14.38 12.96 5.09
CA ALA A 20 14.47 13.49 3.74
C ALA A 20 14.75 12.41 2.68
N LYS A 21 15.47 11.35 3.05
CA LYS A 21 15.81 10.23 2.16
C LYS A 21 14.69 9.20 2.03
N LEU A 22 13.71 9.21 2.94
CA LEU A 22 12.62 8.23 2.98
C LEU A 22 11.32 8.76 2.36
N HIS A 23 11.33 9.96 1.79
CA HIS A 23 10.16 10.51 1.10
C HIS A 23 9.94 9.80 -0.24
N LYS A 24 9.05 8.80 -0.25
CA LYS A 24 8.39 8.37 -1.48
C LYS A 24 7.40 9.45 -1.92
N SER A 25 7.39 9.80 -3.21
CA SER A 25 6.30 10.60 -3.76
C SER A 25 5.00 9.80 -3.71
N ASN A 26 3.90 10.41 -3.26
CA ASN A 26 2.56 9.78 -3.27
C ASN A 26 1.93 9.70 -4.68
N LYS A 27 2.75 9.84 -5.72
CA LYS A 27 2.31 9.80 -7.11
C LYS A 27 2.78 8.46 -7.69
N PRO A 28 1.91 7.69 -8.37
CA PRO A 28 2.37 6.53 -9.10
C PRO A 28 3.38 6.99 -10.14
N ARG A 29 4.47 6.24 -10.29
CA ARG A 29 5.48 6.51 -11.31
C ARG A 29 4.78 6.45 -12.68
N TYR A 30 4.96 7.47 -13.52
CA TYR A 30 4.44 7.42 -14.88
C TYR A 30 5.17 6.30 -15.63
N ILE A 31 4.39 5.31 -16.04
CA ILE A 31 4.80 4.22 -16.92
C ILE A 31 4.20 4.46 -18.29
N SER A 32 4.87 3.97 -19.34
CA SER A 32 4.41 4.16 -20.71
C SER A 32 3.03 3.50 -20.95
N LYS A 33 2.30 3.93 -21.98
CA LYS A 33 0.98 3.35 -22.32
C LYS A 33 1.03 1.83 -22.51
N ALA A 34 2.13 1.32 -23.09
CA ALA A 34 2.33 -0.11 -23.30
C ALA A 34 2.58 -0.88 -21.99
N GLU A 35 3.34 -0.29 -21.06
CA GLU A 35 3.57 -0.90 -19.74
C GLU A 35 2.32 -0.87 -18.87
N ARG A 36 1.51 0.20 -18.96
CA ARG A 36 0.24 0.29 -18.24
C ARG A 36 -0.74 -0.80 -18.71
N ALA A 37 -0.87 -1.02 -20.02
CA ALA A 37 -1.72 -2.08 -20.55
C ALA A 37 -1.26 -3.49 -20.14
N LYS A 38 0.05 -3.71 -19.98
CA LYS A 38 0.60 -4.99 -19.49
C LYS A 38 0.29 -5.20 -18.00
N MET A 39 0.50 -4.18 -17.18
CA MET A 39 0.20 -4.22 -15.74
C MET A 39 -1.30 -4.38 -15.50
N ASP A 40 -2.17 -3.67 -16.23
CA ASP A 40 -3.63 -3.80 -16.08
C ASP A 40 -4.10 -5.22 -16.47
N ALA A 41 -3.51 -5.84 -17.51
CA ALA A 41 -3.80 -7.22 -17.90
C ALA A 41 -3.30 -8.25 -16.89
N GLU A 42 -2.11 -8.04 -16.30
CA GLU A 42 -1.56 -8.88 -15.23
C GLU A 42 -2.38 -8.75 -13.93
N GLU A 43 -2.78 -7.53 -13.55
CA GLU A 43 -3.65 -7.26 -12.40
C GLU A 43 -5.04 -7.88 -12.59
N GLN A 44 -5.64 -7.79 -13.79
CA GLN A 44 -6.90 -8.48 -14.10
C GLN A 44 -6.77 -10.01 -14.03
N SER A 45 -5.64 -10.58 -14.46
CA SER A 45 -5.41 -12.03 -14.36
C SER A 45 -5.27 -12.51 -12.90
N GLN A 46 -4.66 -11.69 -12.03
CA GLN A 46 -4.49 -12.00 -10.61
C GLN A 46 -5.80 -11.80 -9.82
N GLN A 47 -6.56 -10.76 -10.13
CA GLN A 47 -7.88 -10.54 -9.50
C GLN A 47 -8.89 -11.62 -9.88
N ALA A 48 -8.84 -12.16 -11.10
CA ALA A 48 -9.67 -13.30 -11.51
C ALA A 48 -9.31 -14.60 -10.78
N SER A 49 -8.04 -14.80 -10.42
CA SER A 49 -7.64 -15.95 -9.60
C SER A 49 -8.05 -15.81 -8.13
N GLU A 50 -8.09 -14.60 -7.57
CA GLU A 50 -8.50 -14.38 -6.18
C GLU A 50 -10.04 -14.39 -5.99
N THR A 51 -10.83 -14.07 -7.02
CA THR A 51 -12.31 -14.14 -6.93
C THR A 51 -12.89 -15.54 -7.05
N THR A 52 -12.08 -16.56 -7.34
CA THR A 52 -12.57 -17.95 -7.45
C THR A 52 -12.47 -18.74 -6.13
N GLU A 53 -11.81 -18.21 -5.09
CA GLU A 53 -11.69 -18.89 -3.79
C GLU A 53 -12.67 -18.37 -2.70
N GLU A 54 -13.40 -17.28 -2.93
CA GLU A 54 -14.51 -16.82 -2.06
C GLU A 54 -15.87 -16.90 -2.79
N CYS A 55 -16.23 -18.08 -3.30
CA CYS A 55 -17.62 -18.33 -3.69
C CYS A 55 -17.96 -19.84 -3.70
N ALA A 56 -17.59 -20.54 -2.62
CA ALA A 56 -18.01 -21.93 -2.40
C ALA A 56 -18.30 -22.17 -0.91
N VAL A 57 -19.35 -21.52 -0.39
CA VAL A 57 -20.08 -22.05 0.76
C VAL A 57 -21.56 -22.07 0.37
N GLU A 58 -21.98 -23.28 0.01
CA GLU A 58 -23.31 -23.75 -0.35
C GLU A 58 -24.46 -23.13 0.49
N PRO A 59 -25.62 -22.79 -0.10
CA PRO A 59 -26.84 -22.56 0.65
C PRO A 59 -27.55 -23.90 0.85
N THR A 60 -27.27 -24.61 1.94
CA THR A 60 -28.09 -25.77 2.35
C THR A 60 -28.95 -25.41 3.56
N GLU A 61 -30.22 -25.20 3.25
CA GLU A 61 -31.43 -25.45 4.04
C GLU A 61 -31.29 -25.67 5.57
N SER A 62 -31.97 -24.82 6.35
CA SER A 62 -32.66 -25.27 7.55
C SER A 62 -33.92 -24.44 7.78
N SER A 63 -35.01 -24.98 7.26
CA SER A 63 -36.37 -24.83 7.76
C SER A 63 -36.50 -25.40 9.17
N ALA A 64 -37.09 -24.65 10.11
CA ALA A 64 -37.81 -25.05 11.34
C ALA A 64 -37.80 -23.84 12.31
N GLN A 65 -38.86 -23.03 12.44
CA GLN A 65 -40.05 -23.29 13.29
C GLN A 65 -39.72 -24.00 14.61
N GLU A 66 -39.60 -23.24 15.70
CA GLU A 66 -40.44 -23.37 16.91
C GLU A 66 -40.43 -22.05 17.71
#